data_AF-A0A2G5FLS1-F1
#
_entry.id   AF-A0A2G5FLS1-F1
#
_cell.length_a   1.000
_cell.length_b   1.000
_cell.length_c   1.000
_cell.angle_alpha   90.00
_cell.angle_beta   90.00
_cell.angle_gamma   90.00
#
_symmetry.space_group_name_H-M   'P 1'
#
loop_
_entity.id
_entity.type
_entity.pdbx_description
1 polymer ?
#
loop_
_entity_poly.entity_id
_entity_poly.type
_entity_poly.pdbx_seq_one_letter_code
_entity_poly.pdbx_strand_id
1 'polypeptide(L)' 'MRQYRGSDSSFEEILETKRLNRERLLQILREAPPEVIEADAERLREAMRKREGTPKRRRYDPPVLHKPSK' A
#
# COMPACT_ATOMS: atom_id res chain seq x y z
N MET A 1 -13.60 5.80 23.08
CA MET A 1 -12.41 5.44 22.27
C MET A 1 -11.69 4.28 22.93
N ARG A 2 -11.66 3.09 22.30
CA ARG A 2 -10.96 1.93 22.82
C ARG A 2 -9.46 2.11 22.53
N GLN A 3 -8.68 2.42 23.55
CA GLN A 3 -7.23 2.56 23.40
C GLN A 3 -6.64 1.17 23.17
N TYR A 4 -6.26 0.87 21.93
CA TYR A 4 -5.49 -0.34 21.62
C TYR A 4 -4.07 -0.14 22.14
N ARG A 5 -3.82 -0.60 23.36
CA ARG A 5 -2.46 -0.78 23.90
C ARG A 5 -1.94 -2.10 23.33
N GLY A 6 -1.52 -2.08 22.06
CA GLY A 6 -0.70 -3.16 21.53
C GLY A 6 0.60 -3.19 22.34
N SER A 7 0.88 -4.29 23.02
CA SER A 7 2.21 -4.53 23.60
C SER A 7 3.23 -4.60 22.45
N ASP A 8 4.49 -4.22 22.70
CA ASP A 8 5.54 -4.28 21.67
C ASP A 8 5.67 -5.68 21.04
N SER A 9 5.37 -6.73 21.82
CA SER A 9 5.23 -8.12 21.36
C SER A 9 4.21 -8.31 20.24
N SER A 10 3.09 -7.60 20.24
CA SER A 10 2.08 -7.67 19.17
C SER A 10 2.56 -7.01 17.87
N PHE A 11 3.43 -6.01 17.97
CA PHE A 11 3.96 -5.33 16.80
C PHE A 11 5.05 -6.17 16.12
N GLU A 12 5.95 -6.76 16.90
CA GLU A 12 6.97 -7.69 16.40
C GLU A 12 6.34 -8.89 15.69
N GLU A 13 5.30 -9.49 16.27
CA GLU A 13 4.53 -10.59 15.66
C GLU A 13 3.92 -10.20 14.30
N ILE A 14 3.36 -8.99 14.21
CA ILE A 14 2.81 -8.48 12.94
C ILE A 14 3.91 -8.33 11.90
N LEU A 15 5.08 -7.80 12.28
CA LEU A 15 6.20 -7.63 11.36
C LEU A 15 6.75 -8.98 10.88
N GLU A 16 6.89 -9.94 11.78
CA GLU A 16 7.33 -11.29 11.44
C GLU A 16 6.35 -11.97 10.48
N THR A 17 5.06 -11.90 10.77
CA THR A 17 4.01 -12.46 9.90
C THR A 17 4.04 -11.82 8.51
N LYS A 18 4.21 -10.48 8.44
CA LYS A 18 4.34 -9.77 7.15
C LYS A 18 5.59 -10.19 6.39
N ARG A 19 6.71 -10.40 7.08
CA ARG A 19 7.95 -10.89 6.47
C ARG A 19 7.77 -12.29 5.86
N LEU A 20 7.21 -13.22 6.62
CA LEU A 20 6.97 -14.60 6.15
C LEU A 20 6.01 -14.61 4.95
N ASN A 21 4.94 -13.83 5.01
CA ASN A 21 4.00 -13.71 3.88
C ASN A 21 4.66 -13.11 2.64
N ARG A 22 5.53 -12.11 2.81
CA ARG A 22 6.30 -11.54 1.69
C ARG A 22 7.22 -12.58 1.05
N GLU A 23 7.93 -13.37 1.84
CA GLU A 23 8.83 -14.41 1.33
C GLU A 23 8.05 -15.47 0.54
N ARG A 24 6.91 -15.93 1.06
CA ARG A 24 6.00 -16.85 0.34
C ARG A 24 5.49 -16.28 -0.97
N LEU A 25 5.04 -15.02 -0.99
CA LEU A 25 4.56 -14.38 -2.21
C LEU A 25 5.66 -14.26 -3.27
N LEU A 26 6.88 -13.91 -2.87
CA LEU A 26 8.02 -13.85 -3.79
C LEU A 26 8.37 -15.21 -4.37
N GLN A 27 8.22 -16.28 -3.59
CA GLN A 27 8.41 -17.64 -4.08
C GLN A 27 7.37 -17.99 -5.14
N ILE A 28 6.09 -17.74 -4.86
CA ILE A 28 4.99 -17.97 -5.83
C ILE A 28 5.25 -17.22 -7.14
N LEU A 29 5.66 -15.95 -7.06
CA LEU A 29 5.95 -15.15 -8.25
C LEU A 29 7.16 -15.67 -9.04
N ARG A 30 8.15 -16.31 -8.40
CA ARG A 30 9.29 -16.92 -9.09
C ARG A 30 8.93 -18.22 -9.78
N GLU A 31 8.01 -18.98 -9.21
CA GLU A 31 7.56 -20.28 -9.73
C GLU A 31 6.46 -20.13 -10.79
N ALA A 32 5.75 -19.00 -10.82
CA ALA A 32 4.67 -18.76 -11.76
C ALA A 32 5.18 -18.62 -13.22
N PRO A 33 4.44 -19.15 -14.21
CA PRO A 33 4.74 -18.93 -15.62
C PRO A 33 4.64 -17.44 -15.97
N PRO A 34 5.52 -16.92 -16.86
CA PRO A 34 5.53 -15.50 -17.22
C PRO A 34 4.21 -15.03 -17.84
N GLU A 35 3.57 -15.89 -18.64
CA GLU A 35 2.27 -15.63 -19.28
C GLU A 35 1.16 -15.32 -18.26
N VAL A 36 1.16 -16.01 -17.12
CA VAL A 36 0.18 -15.80 -16.05
C VAL A 36 0.42 -14.46 -15.36
N ILE A 37 1.69 -14.13 -15.11
CA ILE A 37 2.09 -12.86 -14.49
C ILE A 37 1.70 -11.69 -15.40
N GLU A 38 1.93 -11.80 -16.70
CA GLU A 38 1.59 -10.77 -17.68
C GLU A 38 0.08 -10.57 -17.77
N ALA A 39 -0.70 -11.66 -17.85
CA ALA A 39 -2.16 -11.59 -17.86
C ALA A 39 -2.71 -10.94 -16.58
N ASP A 40 -2.18 -11.28 -15.41
CA ASP A 40 -2.55 -10.64 -14.13
C ASP A 40 -2.18 -9.15 -14.11
N ALA A 41 -1.00 -8.81 -14.61
CA ALA A 41 -0.56 -7.42 -14.69
C ALA A 41 -1.47 -6.59 -15.60
N GLU A 42 -1.90 -7.14 -16.74
CA GLU A 42 -2.85 -6.48 -17.65
C GLU A 42 -4.22 -6.26 -16.99
N ARG A 43 -4.77 -7.29 -16.33
CA ARG A 43 -6.02 -7.16 -15.56
C ARG A 43 -5.93 -6.06 -14.51
N LEU A 44 -4.80 -5.98 -13.80
CA LEU A 44 -4.58 -4.96 -12.78
C LEU A 44 -4.45 -3.57 -13.40
N ARG A 45 -3.75 -3.42 -14.53
CA ARG A 45 -3.68 -2.16 -15.28
C ARG A 45 -5.05 -1.69 -15.73
N GLU A 46 -5.88 -2.59 -16.23
CA GLU A 46 -7.25 -2.28 -16.64
C GLU A 46 -8.12 -1.86 -15.46
N ALA A 47 -8.07 -2.60 -14.35
CA ALA A 47 -8.81 -2.25 -13.13
C ALA A 47 -8.38 -0.90 -12.53
N MET A 48 -7.09 -0.59 -12.58
CA MET A 48 -6.55 0.70 -12.12
C MET A 48 -6.64 1.81 -13.17
N ARG A 49 -7.11 1.50 -14.39
CA ARG A 49 -7.21 2.47 -15.48
C ARG A 49 -8.20 3.55 -15.08
N LYS A 50 -7.69 4.78 -14.98
CA LYS A 50 -8.54 5.94 -14.75
C LYS A 50 -9.42 6.17 -15.96
N ARG A 51 -10.73 6.33 -15.73
CA ARG A 51 -11.66 6.75 -16.78
C ARG A 51 -11.29 8.15 -17.27
N GLU A 52 -11.49 8.37 -18.56
CA GLU A 52 -11.34 9.70 -19.16
C GLU A 52 -12.24 10.70 -18.43
N GLY A 53 -11.72 11.90 -18.15
CA GLY A 53 -12.43 12.94 -17.42
C GLY A 53 -12.44 12.81 -15.89
N THR A 54 -11.81 11.78 -15.30
CA THR A 54 -11.69 11.71 -13.83
C THR A 54 -10.82 12.86 -13.30
N PRO A 55 -11.35 13.72 -12.40
CA PRO A 55 -10.58 14.85 -11.89
C PRO A 55 -9.35 14.33 -11.14
N LYS A 56 -8.17 14.79 -11.56
CA LYS A 56 -6.92 14.49 -10.85
C LYS A 56 -7.07 14.96 -9.40
N ARG A 57 -6.67 14.11 -8.44
CA ARG A 57 -6.63 14.46 -7.01
C ARG A 57 -5.87 15.78 -6.85
N ARG A 58 -6.56 16.82 -6.40
CA ARG A 58 -5.95 18.11 -6.09
C ARG A 58 -5.02 17.92 -4.89
N ARG A 59 -3.76 18.33 -5.04
CA ARG A 59 -2.87 18.48 -3.88
C ARG A 59 -3.22 19.82 -3.26
N TYR A 60 -3.64 19.79 -2.00
CA TYR A 60 -3.75 21.01 -1.21
C TYR A 60 -2.34 21.45 -0.82
N ASP A 61 -2.11 22.75 -0.80
CA ASP A 61 -0.86 23.30 -0.27
C ASP A 61 -0.74 22.94 1.22
N PRO A 62 0.50 22.80 1.73
CA PRO A 62 0.73 22.66 3.16
C PRO A 62 0.07 23.81 3.92
N PRO A 63 -0.49 23.57 5.12
CA PRO A 63 -1.09 24.62 5.92
C PRO A 63 -0.05 25.72 6.18
N VAL A 64 -0.43 26.98 5.93
CA VAL A 64 0.40 28.14 6.26
C VAL A 64 0.46 28.21 7.79
N LEU A 65 1.59 27.80 8.36
CA LEU A 65 1.86 27.98 9.79
C LEU A 65 1.99 29.50 10.04
N HIS A 66 0.92 30.13 10.52
CA HIS A 66 1.00 31.49 11.03
C HIS A 66 1.97 31.51 12.22
N LYS A 67 3.14 32.14 12.03
CA LYS A 67 4.03 32.44 13.14
C LYS A 67 3.35 33.50 14.01
N PRO A 68 3.24 33.30 15.33
CA PRO A 68 2.73 34.35 16.21
C PRO A 68 3.67 35.56 16.14
N SER A 69 3.09 36.74 15.94
CA SER A 69 3.78 38.03 16.14
C SER A 69 4.29 38.09 17.56
N LYS A 70 5.53 38.58 17.72
CA LYS A 70 6.11 38.94 19.01
C LYS A 70 5.30 40.04 19.70
#